data_AF-A0A5N1JCN8-F1
#
_entry.id   AF-A0A5N1JCN8-F1
#
_cell.length_a   1.000
_cell.length_b   1.000
_cell.length_c   1.000
_cell.angle_alpha   90.00
_cell.angle_beta   90.00
_cell.angle_gamma   90.00
#
_symmetry.space_group_name_H-M   'P 1'
#
loop_
_entity.id
_entity.type
_entity.pdbx_description
1 polymer ?
#
loop_
_entity_poly.entity_id
_entity_poly.type
_entity_poly.pdbx_seq_one_letter_code
_entity_poly.pdbx_strand_id
1 'polypeptide(L)' 'LKAWAMNVAKRRGHQKAIVALARRLAVIMHRMWSDKTEFQWTKDSLAAAV' A
#
# COMPACT_ATOMS: atom_id res chain seq x y z
N LEU A 1 1.38 -4.94 -3.99
CA LEU A 1 2.14 -5.09 -2.72
C LEU A 1 2.76 -6.49 -2.54
N LYS A 2 1.99 -7.56 -2.75
CA LYS A 2 2.42 -8.96 -2.54
C LYS A 2 3.68 -9.35 -3.35
N ALA A 3 3.72 -9.09 -4.65
CA ALA A 3 4.89 -9.41 -5.48
C ALA A 3 6.18 -8.68 -5.04
N TRP A 4 6.06 -7.43 -4.60
CA TRP A 4 7.18 -6.68 -4.04
C TRP A 4 7.66 -7.29 -2.72
N ALA A 5 6.74 -7.62 -1.81
CA ALA A 5 7.09 -8.27 -0.55
C ALA A 5 7.75 -9.65 -0.76
N MET A 6 7.28 -10.43 -1.73
CA MET A 6 7.91 -11.70 -2.13
C MET A 6 9.35 -11.51 -2.63
N ASN A 7 9.60 -10.47 -3.42
CA ASN A 7 10.95 -10.11 -3.86
C ASN A 7 11.85 -9.67 -2.70
N VAL A 8 11.30 -8.94 -1.71
CA VAL A 8 12.03 -8.59 -0.49
C VAL A 8 12.33 -9.84 0.33
N ALA A 9 11.39 -10.79 0.43
CA ALA A 9 11.60 -12.06 1.13
C ALA A 9 12.74 -12.86 0.50
N LYS A 10 12.77 -12.92 -0.84
CA LYS A 10 13.83 -13.61 -1.61
C LYS A 10 15.22 -12.98 -1.42
N ARG A 11 15.31 -11.66 -1.22
CA ARG A 11 16.60 -10.94 -1.11
C ARG A 11 17.10 -10.73 0.31
N ARG A 12 16.20 -10.58 1.29
CA ARG A 12 16.53 -10.11 2.65
C ARG A 12 15.97 -11.02 3.75
N GLY A 13 15.22 -12.06 3.40
CA GLY A 13 14.60 -12.99 4.33
C GLY A 13 13.16 -12.60 4.71
N HIS A 14 12.40 -13.60 5.14
CA HIS A 14 10.95 -13.51 5.35
C HIS A 14 10.57 -12.49 6.44
N GLN A 15 11.29 -12.46 7.57
CA GLN A 15 11.04 -11.49 8.65
C GLN A 15 11.17 -10.03 8.19
N LYS A 16 12.22 -9.73 7.40
CA LYS A 16 12.42 -8.37 6.86
C LYS A 16 11.36 -7.99 5.84
N ALA A 17 10.84 -8.97 5.09
CA ALA A 17 9.72 -8.75 4.17
C ALA A 17 8.41 -8.41 4.87
N ILE A 18 8.09 -9.10 5.98
CA ILE A 18 6.90 -8.81 6.79
C ILE A 18 6.97 -7.39 7.36
N VAL A 19 8.11 -7.01 7.96
CA VAL A 19 8.30 -5.66 8.50
C VAL A 19 8.21 -4.59 7.41
N ALA A 20 8.81 -4.83 6.24
CA ALA A 20 8.74 -3.91 5.12
C ALA A 20 7.32 -3.77 4.55
N LEU A 21 6.56 -4.87 4.52
CA LEU A 21 5.15 -4.87 4.13
C LEU A 21 4.30 -4.07 5.12
N ALA A 22 4.47 -4.30 6.42
CA ALA A 22 3.76 -3.59 7.47
C ALA A 22 4.02 -2.07 7.45
N ARG A 23 5.29 -1.65 7.31
CA ARG A 23 5.65 -0.22 7.15
C ARG A 23 4.94 0.41 5.97
N ARG A 24 4.92 -0.28 4.82
CA ARG A 24 4.31 0.26 3.61
C ARG A 24 2.79 0.37 3.74
N LEU A 25 2.15 -0.58 4.41
CA LEU A 25 0.72 -0.51 4.75
C LEU A 25 0.41 0.64 5.72
N ALA A 26 1.20 0.79 6.78
CA ALA A 26 1.04 1.88 7.75
C ALA A 26 1.16 3.26 7.08
N VAL A 27 2.11 3.45 6.17
CA VAL A 27 2.27 4.71 5.42
C VAL A 27 1.07 5.00 4.53
N ILE A 28 0.48 3.98 3.89
CA ILE A 28 -0.72 4.16 3.06
C ILE A 28 -1.91 4.57 3.93
N MET A 29 -2.15 3.85 5.04
CA MET A 29 -3.23 4.19 5.98
C MET A 29 -3.05 5.59 6.58
N HIS A 30 -1.82 5.93 6.98
CA HIS A 30 -1.51 7.23 7.54
C HIS A 30 -1.69 8.36 6.52
N ARG A 31 -1.27 8.14 5.27
CA ARG A 31 -1.53 9.10 4.19
C ARG A 31 -3.01 9.27 3.92
N MET A 32 -3.78 8.19 3.82
CA MET A 32 -5.23 8.27 3.64
C MET A 32 -5.90 9.05 4.77
N TRP A 33 -5.47 8.83 6.02
CA TRP A 33 -5.97 9.58 7.17
C TRP A 33 -5.61 11.07 7.07
N SER A 34 -4.37 11.39 6.71
CA SER A 34 -3.90 12.78 6.65
C SER A 34 -4.47 13.57 5.47
N ASP A 35 -4.81 12.89 4.37
CA ASP A 35 -5.29 13.51 3.13
C ASP A 35 -6.82 13.79 3.15
N LYS A 36 -7.54 13.32 4.18
CA LYS A 36 -9.02 13.36 4.29
C LYS A 36 -9.78 12.83 3.07
N THR A 37 -9.10 12.15 2.14
CA THR A 37 -9.72 11.54 0.96
C THR A 37 -10.47 10.28 1.37
N GLU A 38 -11.78 10.24 1.11
CA GLU A 38 -12.58 9.03 1.35
C GLU A 38 -12.01 7.86 0.54
N PHE A 39 -11.83 6.72 1.22
CA PHE A 39 -11.35 5.51 0.57
C PHE A 39 -12.43 4.99 -0.39
N GLN A 40 -12.28 5.30 -1.67
CA GLN A 40 -13.21 4.87 -2.70
C GLN A 40 -12.91 3.43 -3.12
N TRP A 41 -13.74 2.50 -2.65
CA TRP A 41 -13.71 1.09 -3.04
C TRP A 41 -14.01 0.88 -4.54
N THR A 42 -14.73 1.83 -5.13
CA THR A 42 -15.17 1.79 -6.53
C THR A 42 -14.22 2.59 -7.41
N LYS A 43 -13.78 1.98 -8.50
CA LYS A 43 -12.85 2.54 -9.49
C LYS A 43 -13.52 3.57 -10.42
N ASP A 44 -14.38 4.44 -9.90
CA ASP A 44 -15.20 5.36 -10.70
C ASP A 44 -14.77 6.83 -10.66
N SER A 45 -14.02 7.26 -9.64
CA SER A 45 -13.69 8.68 -9.46
C SER A 45 -12.64 9.25 -10.40
N LEU A 46 -11.90 8.41 -11.13
CA LEU A 46 -10.88 8.88 -12.08
C LEU A 46 -11.43 9.08 -13.50
N ALA A 47 -12.71 8.76 -13.74
CA ALA A 47 -13.38 8.92 -15.03
C ALA A 47 -14.22 10.20 -15.15
N ALA A 48 -14.43 10.96 -14.06
CA ALA A 48 -15.24 12.19 -14.06
C ALA A 48 -14.46 13.47 -14.41
N ALA A 49 -13.27 13.33 -14.99
CA ALA A 49 -12.44 14.43 -15.47
C ALA A 49 -12.03 14.20 -16.93
N VAL A 50 -13.03 14.14 -17.82
CA VAL A 50 -12.92 14.38 -19.27
C VAL A 50 -14.12 15.18 -19.72
#